data_AF-A0A1T5LCV7-F1
#
_entry.id   AF-A0A1T5LCV7-F1
#
_cell.length_a   1.000
_cell.length_b   1.000
_cell.length_c   1.000
_cell.angle_alpha   90.00
_cell.angle_beta   90.00
_cell.angle_gamma   90.00
#
_symmetry.space_group_name_H-M   'P 1'
#
loop_
_entity.id
_entity.type
_entity.pdbx_description
1 polymer ?
#
loop_
_entity_poly.entity_id
_entity_poly.type
_entity_poly.pdbx_seq_one_letter_code
_entity_poly.pdbx_strand_id
1 'polypeptide(L)'
;MELNIDGIINKETYEDKYHNTTSEIKRLKEEQEQVGNAYEEQKELEKKMKSFRKIFDNNELLEKFDREIFENVIDEVIIGKVDESGTRNPYSVTFIFKTGLQLEEDCTVKKPNGIHGIKDGIVYSYNGNDTCGDSSKDI
;
A
#
# COMPACT_ATOMS: atom_id res chain seq x y z
N MET A 1 11.88 6.53 54.24
CA MET A 1 12.51 5.58 55.16
C MET A 1 13.79 5.10 54.51
N GLU A 2 14.88 5.46 55.16
CA GLU A 2 16.26 5.36 54.69
C GLU A 2 16.69 3.90 54.48
N LEU A 3 17.05 3.56 53.25
CA LEU A 3 17.92 2.42 52.94
C LEU A 3 19.41 2.81 53.12
N ASN A 4 19.69 3.80 53.97
CA ASN A 4 20.96 3.88 54.67
C ASN A 4 20.92 2.71 55.65
N ILE A 5 21.36 1.56 55.15
CA ILE A 5 21.58 0.37 55.95
C ILE A 5 22.90 0.63 56.67
N ASP A 6 22.80 1.12 57.90
CA ASP A 6 23.82 1.06 58.95
C ASP A 6 25.26 1.39 58.51
N GLY A 7 25.45 2.44 57.69
CA GLY A 7 26.77 2.90 57.28
C GLY A 7 27.57 1.95 56.36
N ILE A 8 26.93 0.93 55.77
CA ILE A 8 27.60 -0.07 54.92
C ILE A 8 27.74 0.42 53.46
N ILE A 9 26.85 1.31 53.01
CA ILE A 9 26.85 1.89 51.66
C ILE A 9 26.71 3.41 51.77
N ASN A 10 27.62 4.16 51.16
CA ASN A 10 27.54 5.62 51.15
C ASN A 10 26.39 6.10 50.25
N LYS A 11 25.84 7.28 50.56
CA LYS A 11 24.69 7.85 49.84
C LYS A 11 24.93 7.99 48.34
N GLU A 12 26.14 8.38 47.95
CA GLU A 12 26.56 8.53 46.56
C GLU A 12 26.45 7.21 45.78
N THR A 13 26.97 6.10 46.34
CA THR A 13 26.88 4.76 45.72
C THR A 13 25.43 4.30 45.58
N TYR A 14 24.57 4.65 46.54
CA TYR A 14 23.15 4.34 46.46
C TYR A 14 22.46 5.13 45.34
N GLU A 15 22.68 6.44 45.29
CA GLU A 15 22.10 7.32 44.26
C GLU A 15 22.57 6.91 42.86
N ASP A 16 23.86 6.56 42.70
CA ASP A 16 24.41 6.04 41.45
C ASP A 16 23.76 4.73 41.03
N LYS A 17 23.63 3.75 41.94
CA LYS A 17 22.95 2.49 41.63
C LYS A 17 21.49 2.70 41.30
N TYR A 18 20.79 3.56 42.03
CA TYR A 18 19.39 3.87 41.80
C TYR A 18 19.20 4.54 40.43
N HIS A 19 20.05 5.51 40.09
CA HIS A 19 20.03 6.18 38.81
C HIS A 19 20.33 5.21 37.67
N ASN A 20 21.36 4.36 37.81
CA ASN A 20 21.73 3.39 36.80
C ASN A 20 20.60 2.37 36.56
N THR A 21 20.03 1.81 37.64
CA THR A 21 18.92 0.85 37.55
C THR A 21 17.68 1.49 36.92
N THR A 22 17.36 2.74 37.30
CA THR A 22 16.22 3.47 36.73
C THR A 22 16.42 3.76 35.24
N SER A 23 17.65 4.09 34.85
CA SER A 23 18.02 4.31 33.44
C SER A 23 17.91 3.01 32.63
N GLU A 24 18.37 1.89 33.17
CA GLU A 24 18.22 0.58 32.53
C GLU A 24 16.74 0.18 32.37
N ILE A 25 15.91 0.39 33.38
CA ILE A 25 14.46 0.13 33.29
C ILE A 25 13.83 0.98 32.18
N LYS A 26 14.22 2.25 32.07
CA LYS A 26 13.70 3.14 31.02
C LYS A 26 14.10 2.64 29.64
N ARG A 27 15.38 2.30 29.45
CA ARG A 27 15.90 1.74 28.19
C ARG A 27 15.18 0.46 27.80
N LEU A 28 15.00 -0.47 28.74
CA LEU A 28 14.33 -1.75 28.49
C LEU A 28 12.85 -1.55 28.12
N LYS A 29 12.18 -0.57 28.71
CA LYS A 29 10.79 -0.23 28.32
C LYS A 29 10.70 0.32 26.90
N GLU A 30 11.61 1.23 26.54
CA GLU A 30 11.67 1.77 25.17
C GLU A 30 11.96 0.67 24.14
N GLU A 31 12.88 -0.24 24.46
CA GLU A 31 13.19 -1.40 23.61
C GLU A 31 11.99 -2.34 23.47
N GLN A 32 11.27 -2.62 24.56
CA GLN A 32 10.06 -3.44 24.54
C GLN A 32 8.96 -2.81 23.67
N GLU A 33 8.76 -1.50 23.76
CA GLU A 33 7.79 -0.77 22.94
C GLU A 33 8.15 -0.85 21.46
N GLN A 34 9.42 -0.61 21.11
CA GLN A 34 9.90 -0.70 19.73
C GLN A 34 9.68 -2.10 19.14
N VAL A 35 10.05 -3.14 19.89
CA VAL A 35 9.84 -4.53 19.46
C VAL A 35 8.35 -4.85 19.33
N GLY A 36 7.52 -4.35 20.25
CA GLY A 36 6.06 -4.51 20.18
C GLY A 36 5.44 -3.88 18.94
N ASN A 37 5.86 -2.66 18.60
CA ASN A 37 5.39 -1.95 17.41
C ASN A 37 5.79 -2.69 16.12
N ALA A 38 7.07 -3.11 16.01
CA ALA A 38 7.55 -3.87 14.87
C ALA A 38 6.81 -5.21 14.70
N TYR A 39 6.48 -5.89 15.79
CA TYR A 39 5.71 -7.13 15.76
C TYR A 39 4.29 -6.91 15.23
N GLU A 40 3.59 -5.85 15.66
CA GLU A 40 2.23 -5.58 15.18
C GLU A 40 2.24 -5.15 13.71
N GLU A 41 3.22 -4.36 13.27
CA GLU A 41 3.42 -4.02 11.86
C GLU A 41 3.62 -5.28 11.00
N GLN A 42 4.47 -6.21 11.45
CA GLN A 42 4.71 -7.46 10.72
C GLN A 42 3.46 -8.35 10.66
N LYS A 43 2.69 -8.38 11.75
CA LYS A 43 1.42 -9.12 11.82
C LYS A 43 0.37 -8.54 10.88
N GLU A 44 0.27 -7.21 10.78
CA GLU A 44 -0.60 -6.54 9.81
C GLU A 44 -0.16 -6.86 8.37
N LEU A 45 1.15 -6.81 8.08
CA LEU A 45 1.69 -7.18 6.77
C LEU A 45 1.35 -8.63 6.39
N GLU A 46 1.47 -9.58 7.33
CA GLU A 46 1.09 -10.96 7.08
C GLU A 46 -0.41 -11.14 6.76
N LYS A 47 -1.28 -10.40 7.46
CA LYS A 47 -2.73 -10.43 7.18
C LYS A 47 -3.00 -9.94 5.75
N LYS A 48 -2.36 -8.84 5.34
CA LYS A 48 -2.49 -8.28 3.99
C LYS A 48 -1.97 -9.26 2.93
N MET A 49 -0.87 -9.94 3.19
CA MET A 49 -0.35 -10.98 2.28
C MET A 49 -1.29 -12.18 2.16
N LYS A 50 -1.92 -12.60 3.26
CA LYS A 50 -2.91 -13.69 3.26
C LYS A 50 -4.18 -13.31 2.51
N SER A 51 -4.71 -12.10 2.71
CA SER A 51 -5.86 -11.62 1.94
C SER A 51 -5.52 -11.50 0.46
N PHE A 52 -4.33 -10.99 0.13
CA PHE A 52 -3.85 -10.90 -1.24
C PHE A 52 -3.79 -12.26 -1.93
N ARG A 53 -3.15 -13.26 -1.30
CA ARG A 53 -3.09 -14.63 -1.82
C ARG A 53 -4.47 -15.24 -2.00
N LYS A 54 -5.38 -15.04 -1.05
CA LYS A 54 -6.75 -15.56 -1.16
C LYS A 54 -7.50 -15.00 -2.38
N ILE A 55 -7.37 -13.70 -2.64
CA ILE A 55 -7.99 -13.05 -3.80
C ILE A 55 -7.39 -13.62 -5.10
N PHE A 56 -6.08 -13.78 -5.14
CA PHE A 56 -5.36 -14.28 -6.31
C PHE A 56 -5.64 -15.77 -6.59
N ASP A 57 -5.57 -16.63 -5.57
CA ASP A 57 -5.71 -18.08 -5.70
C ASP A 57 -7.16 -18.50 -6.04
N ASN A 58 -8.16 -17.74 -5.56
CA ASN A 58 -9.57 -18.03 -5.83
C ASN A 58 -10.07 -17.47 -7.18
N ASN A 59 -9.26 -16.68 -7.91
CA ASN A 59 -9.74 -15.86 -9.03
C ASN A 59 -11.02 -15.06 -8.68
N GLU A 60 -11.19 -14.70 -7.40
CA GLU A 60 -12.34 -13.92 -6.96
C GLU A 60 -12.17 -12.49 -7.48
N LEU A 61 -13.13 -12.04 -8.28
CA LEU A 61 -13.18 -10.66 -8.72
C LEU A 61 -13.29 -9.74 -7.50
N LEU A 62 -12.40 -8.75 -7.41
CA LEU A 62 -12.47 -7.72 -6.39
C LEU A 62 -13.83 -7.01 -6.47
N GLU A 63 -14.68 -7.17 -5.45
CA GLU A 63 -15.98 -6.48 -5.38
C GLU A 63 -15.80 -4.96 -5.28
N LYS A 64 -14.69 -4.50 -4.70
CA LYS A 64 -14.32 -3.10 -4.56
C LYS A 64 -12.85 -2.91 -4.92
N PHE A 65 -12.55 -1.80 -5.58
CA PHE A 65 -11.17 -1.40 -5.86
C PHE A 65 -10.41 -1.11 -4.56
N ASP A 66 -9.28 -1.78 -4.39
CA ASP A 66 -8.33 -1.56 -3.30
C ASP A 66 -7.04 -0.95 -3.87
N ARG A 67 -6.80 0.30 -3.49
CA ARG A 67 -5.64 1.07 -3.95
C ARG A 67 -4.32 0.49 -3.45
N GLU A 68 -4.27 0.00 -2.21
CA GLU A 68 -3.03 -0.51 -1.61
C GLU A 68 -2.61 -1.81 -2.30
N ILE A 69 -3.57 -2.66 -2.64
CA ILE A 69 -3.30 -3.87 -3.44
C ILE A 69 -2.80 -3.47 -4.83
N PHE A 70 -3.48 -2.52 -5.49
CA PHE A 70 -3.12 -2.08 -6.82
C PHE A 70 -1.67 -1.56 -6.91
N GLU A 71 -1.28 -0.65 -6.01
CA GLU A 71 0.07 -0.05 -5.96
C GLU A 71 1.18 -1.08 -5.65
N ASN A 72 0.83 -2.16 -4.95
CA ASN A 72 1.79 -3.22 -4.61
C ASN A 72 1.97 -4.25 -5.72
N VAL A 73 1.01 -4.38 -6.62
CA VAL A 73 0.96 -5.49 -7.59
C VAL A 73 1.28 -5.02 -8.99
N ILE A 74 0.83 -3.82 -9.34
CA ILE A 74 1.04 -3.19 -10.65
C ILE A 74 2.34 -2.37 -10.61
N ASP A 75 3.13 -2.52 -11.66
CA ASP A 75 4.33 -1.74 -11.94
C ASP A 75 4.01 -0.57 -12.87
N GLU A 76 3.31 -0.86 -13.97
CA GLU A 76 2.95 0.13 -14.99
C GLU A 76 1.55 -0.15 -15.56
N VAL A 77 0.87 0.92 -15.98
CA VAL A 77 -0.39 0.86 -16.74
C VAL A 77 -0.24 1.62 -18.04
N ILE A 78 -0.44 0.94 -19.16
CA ILE A 78 -0.40 1.54 -20.49
C ILE A 78 -1.83 1.71 -20.99
N ILE A 79 -2.20 2.95 -21.34
CA ILE A 79 -3.51 3.28 -21.89
C ILE A 79 -3.40 3.50 -23.39
N GLY A 80 -4.20 2.74 -24.12
CA GLY A 80 -4.25 2.68 -25.56
C GLY A 80 -3.14 1.82 -26.16
N LYS A 81 -3.34 1.42 -27.41
CA LYS A 81 -2.33 0.74 -28.23
C LYS A 81 -2.32 1.27 -29.65
N VAL A 82 -1.21 1.03 -30.32
CA VAL A 82 -1.09 1.27 -31.76
C VAL A 82 -0.83 -0.09 -32.40
N ASP A 83 -1.79 -0.54 -33.22
CA ASP A 83 -1.62 -1.79 -33.96
C ASP A 83 -0.56 -1.61 -35.06
N GLU A 84 -0.03 -2.71 -35.60
CA GLU A 84 1.00 -2.70 -36.66
C GLU A 84 0.58 -1.90 -37.92
N SER A 85 -0.73 -1.73 -38.14
CA SER A 85 -1.29 -0.90 -39.20
C SER A 85 -1.26 0.61 -38.94
N GLY A 86 -0.75 1.05 -37.78
CA GLY A 86 -0.74 2.45 -37.35
C GLY A 86 -2.07 2.94 -36.77
N THR A 87 -3.05 2.05 -36.60
CA THR A 87 -4.36 2.38 -36.03
C THR A 87 -4.24 2.56 -34.52
N ARG A 88 -4.63 3.72 -34.00
CA ARG A 88 -4.65 4.00 -32.55
C ARG A 88 -5.96 3.48 -31.95
N ASN A 89 -5.88 2.56 -31.00
CA ASN A 89 -7.00 2.16 -30.15
C ASN A 89 -6.83 2.80 -28.77
N PRO A 90 -7.52 3.92 -28.45
CA PRO A 90 -7.42 4.56 -27.14
C PRO A 90 -8.15 3.81 -26.03
N TYR A 91 -8.91 2.76 -26.36
CA TYR A 91 -9.72 2.00 -25.42
C TYR A 91 -9.06 0.69 -24.97
N SER A 92 -7.77 0.51 -25.22
CA SER A 92 -6.99 -0.63 -24.69
C SER A 92 -6.40 -0.27 -23.33
N VAL A 93 -6.34 -1.21 -22.39
CA VAL A 93 -5.60 -1.04 -21.13
C VAL A 93 -4.68 -2.24 -20.93
N THR A 94 -3.39 -1.97 -20.70
CA THR A 94 -2.41 -3.02 -20.39
C THR A 94 -1.86 -2.80 -18.98
N PHE A 95 -1.95 -3.83 -18.15
CA PHE A 95 -1.38 -3.87 -16.81
C PHE A 95 -0.07 -4.65 -16.84
N ILE A 96 1.01 -4.01 -16.41
CA ILE A 96 2.31 -4.65 -16.17
C ILE A 96 2.42 -4.88 -14.68
N PHE A 97 2.60 -6.13 -14.27
CA PHE A 97 2.75 -6.52 -12.89
C PHE A 97 4.21 -6.41 -12.46
N LYS A 98 4.46 -6.17 -11.17
CA LYS A 98 5.83 -6.16 -10.62
C LYS A 98 6.57 -7.50 -10.80
N THR A 99 5.84 -8.58 -11.05
CA THR A 99 6.39 -9.90 -11.40
C THR A 99 6.86 -10.01 -12.85
N GLY A 100 6.61 -9.00 -13.68
CA GLY A 100 6.87 -8.99 -15.12
C GLY A 100 5.74 -9.59 -15.98
N LEU A 101 4.65 -10.06 -15.36
CA LEU A 101 3.46 -10.50 -16.11
C LEU A 101 2.78 -9.29 -16.77
N GLN A 102 2.11 -9.53 -17.90
CA GLN A 102 1.36 -8.52 -18.63
C GLN A 102 -0.08 -9.01 -18.86
N LEU A 103 -1.05 -8.14 -18.64
CA LEU A 103 -2.46 -8.39 -18.89
C LEU A 103 -3.02 -7.24 -19.73
N GLU A 104 -3.45 -7.54 -20.95
CA GLU A 104 -4.09 -6.59 -21.86
C GLU A 104 -5.60 -6.86 -21.91
N GLU A 105 -6.40 -5.81 -21.76
CA GLU A 105 -7.84 -5.83 -21.96
C GLU A 105 -8.25 -4.78 -22.99
N ASP A 106 -9.10 -5.18 -23.93
CA ASP A 106 -9.69 -4.30 -24.93
C ASP A 106 -11.09 -3.86 -24.46
N CYS A 107 -11.22 -2.57 -24.11
CA CYS A 107 -12.46 -1.98 -23.63
C CYS A 107 -13.37 -1.46 -24.75
N THR A 108 -13.05 -1.69 -26.03
CA THR A 108 -13.91 -1.29 -27.16
C THR A 108 -15.25 -2.01 -27.18
N VAL A 109 -15.30 -3.25 -26.67
CA VAL A 109 -16.52 -4.03 -26.59
C VAL A 109 -17.26 -3.67 -25.30
N LYS A 110 -18.47 -3.09 -25.42
CA LYS A 110 -19.41 -3.01 -24.30
C LYS A 110 -19.74 -4.43 -23.86
N LYS A 111 -19.03 -4.95 -22.84
CA LYS A 111 -19.45 -6.18 -22.18
C LYS A 111 -20.86 -5.88 -21.63
N PRO A 112 -21.91 -6.66 -21.98
CA PRO A 112 -23.31 -6.34 -21.64
C PRO A 112 -23.52 -6.25 -20.13
N ASN A 113 -22.64 -6.89 -19.39
CA ASN A 113 -22.42 -6.66 -17.98
C ASN A 113 -21.00 -6.10 -17.89
N GLY A 114 -20.79 -4.96 -17.23
CA GLY A 114 -19.46 -4.65 -16.73
C GLY A 114 -18.92 -5.85 -15.95
N ILE A 115 -17.62 -5.88 -15.66
CA ILE A 115 -17.03 -6.95 -14.81
C ILE A 115 -17.81 -7.08 -13.49
N HIS A 116 -18.48 -5.99 -13.07
CA HIS A 116 -19.53 -5.99 -12.09
C HIS A 116 -20.89 -5.82 -12.80
N GLY A 117 -21.85 -6.72 -12.56
CA GLY A 117 -23.24 -6.59 -12.98
C GLY A 117 -23.97 -5.46 -12.25
N ILE A 118 -23.50 -4.23 -12.39
CA ILE A 118 -24.12 -3.03 -11.83
C ILE A 118 -25.34 -2.70 -12.69
N LYS A 119 -26.51 -3.00 -12.13
CA LYS A 119 -27.72 -2.24 -12.43
C LYS A 119 -27.46 -0.81 -11.92
N ASP A 120 -27.70 0.18 -12.76
CA ASP A 120 -27.55 1.63 -12.53
C ASP A 120 -26.25 2.27 -13.05
N GLY A 121 -26.18 2.40 -14.37
CA GLY A 121 -26.42 3.71 -14.98
C GLY A 121 -25.42 4.85 -14.80
N ILE A 122 -24.22 4.65 -14.24
CA ILE A 122 -23.19 5.69 -14.23
C ILE A 122 -21.98 5.23 -15.06
N VAL A 123 -22.03 5.54 -16.35
CA VAL A 123 -20.86 5.57 -17.22
C VAL A 123 -20.30 6.99 -17.14
N TYR A 124 -19.04 7.13 -16.71
CA TYR A 124 -18.32 8.39 -16.84
C TYR A 124 -18.12 8.67 -18.33
N SER A 125 -19.00 9.49 -18.90
CA SER A 125 -18.87 10.02 -20.26
C SER A 125 -17.85 11.14 -20.22
N TYR A 126 -16.61 10.85 -20.61
CA TYR A 126 -15.68 11.91 -20.98
C TYR A 126 -16.24 12.56 -22.26
N ASN A 127 -16.77 13.78 -22.15
CA ASN A 127 -17.09 14.57 -23.32
C ASN A 127 -15.78 14.83 -24.08
N GLY A 128 -15.78 14.59 -25.39
CA GLY A 128 -14.58 14.58 -26.24
C GLY A 128 -13.87 15.92 -26.46
N ASN A 129 -14.06 16.90 -25.57
CA ASN A 129 -13.48 18.24 -25.65
C ASN A 129 -12.58 18.61 -24.45
N ASP A 130 -12.41 17.75 -23.45
CA ASP A 130 -11.52 18.01 -22.31
C ASP A 130 -10.14 17.35 -22.48
N THR A 131 -9.48 17.59 -23.61
CA THR A 131 -8.03 17.39 -23.70
C THR A 131 -7.34 18.73 -23.41
N CYS A 132 -6.66 18.84 -22.27
CA CYS A 132 -5.70 19.93 -22.00
C CYS A 132 -4.54 19.83 -22.99
N GLY A 133 -4.74 20.33 -24.21
CA GLY A 133 -3.70 20.65 -25.16
C GLY A 133 -3.30 22.10 -24.97
N ASP A 134 -2.21 22.32 -24.23
CA ASP A 134 -1.47 23.57 -24.28
C ASP A 134 -1.00 23.78 -25.73
N SER A 135 -1.47 24.86 -26.34
CA SER A 135 -0.88 25.36 -27.58
C SER A 135 -0.70 26.86 -27.47
N SER A 136 0.35 27.23 -26.74
CA SER A 136 1.14 28.42 -27.06
C SER A 136 1.46 28.43 -28.56
N LYS A 137 0.85 29.34 -29.31
CA LYS A 137 1.38 29.81 -30.58
C LYS A 137 1.43 31.33 -30.53
N ASP A 138 2.63 31.82 -30.23
CA ASP A 138 3.02 33.20 -30.51
C ASP A 138 2.98 33.43 -32.03
N ILE A 139 2.25 34.47 -32.45
CA ILE A 139 2.48 35.22 -33.69
C ILE A 139 2.34 36.70 -33.34
#